data_AF-A0A433KW57-F1
#
_entry.id   AF-A0A433KW57-F1
#
_cell.length_a   1.000
_cell.length_b   1.000
_cell.length_c   1.000
_cell.angle_alpha   90.00
_cell.angle_beta   90.00
_cell.angle_gamma   90.00
#
_symmetry.space_group_name_H-M   'P 1'
#
loop_
_entity.id
_entity.type
_entity.pdbx_description
1 polymer ?
#
loop_
_entity_poly.entity_id
_entity_poly.type
_entity_poly.pdbx_seq_one_letter_code
_entity_poly.pdbx_strand_id
1 'polypeptide(L)' 'MTTITVYDPPMCCATGVCGADVDQQLITFAADLDWLKSQGVTVRLIQHEKLLLLRVT' A
#
# COMPACT_ATOMS: atom_id res chain seq x y z
N MET A 1 6.82 -16.62 9.70
CA MET A 1 5.98 -15.88 8.74
C MET A 1 6.43 -14.44 8.73
N THR A 2 6.83 -13.93 7.58
CA THR A 2 7.29 -12.54 7.43
C THR A 2 6.09 -11.65 7.14
N THR A 3 5.96 -10.56 7.89
CA THR A 3 4.87 -9.59 7.72
C THR A 3 5.48 -8.24 7.34
N ILE A 4 5.00 -7.66 6.25
CA ILE A 4 5.43 -6.34 5.78
C ILE A 4 4.25 -5.39 5.93
N THR A 5 4.47 -4.29 6.66
CA THR A 5 3.50 -3.20 6.78
C THR A 5 4.04 -1.98 6.05
N VAL A 6 3.29 -1.49 5.07
CA VAL A 6 3.61 -0.31 4.27
C VAL A 6 2.72 0.83 4.70
N TYR A 7 3.33 1.98 4.99
CA TYR A 7 2.64 3.22 5.32
C TYR A 7 2.79 4.21 4.18
N ASP A 8 1.69 4.48 3.49
CA ASP A 8 1.63 5.38 2.34
C ASP A 8 1.09 6.75 2.78
N PRO A 9 1.60 7.89 2.25
CA PRO A 9 0.97 9.19 2.37
C PRO A 9 -0.55 9.20 2.07
N PRO A 10 -1.25 10.30 2.43
CA PRO A 10 -2.63 10.50 2.00
C PRO A 10 -2.70 10.52 0.46
N MET A 11 -3.22 9.44 -0.10
CA MET A 11 -3.37 9.21 -1.53
C MET A 11 -4.84 8.97 -1.86
N CYS A 12 -5.23 9.13 -3.13
CA CYS A 12 -6.61 8.93 -3.56
C CYS A 12 -7.03 7.44 -3.59
N CYS A 13 -6.08 6.50 -3.58
CA CYS A 13 -6.33 5.06 -3.64
C CYS A 13 -5.17 4.25 -3.03
N ALA A 14 -5.44 3.01 -2.62
CA ALA A 14 -4.56 2.10 -1.86
C ALA A 14 -3.10 1.95 -2.33
N THR A 15 -2.86 2.06 -3.64
CA THR A 15 -1.54 1.86 -4.26
C THR A 15 -1.02 3.12 -4.96
N GLY A 16 -1.83 4.19 -5.01
CA GLY A 16 -1.55 5.36 -5.82
C GLY A 16 -1.67 5.17 -7.33
N VAL A 17 -2.13 4.00 -7.80
CA VAL A 17 -2.25 3.67 -9.25
C VAL A 17 -3.56 4.16 -9.87
N CYS A 18 -4.15 5.23 -9.34
CA CYS A 18 -5.41 5.82 -9.83
C CYS A 18 -5.15 7.11 -10.59
N GLY A 19 -5.57 7.17 -11.86
CA GLY A 19 -5.47 8.38 -12.69
C GLY A 19 -4.94 8.10 -14.10
N ALA A 20 -4.85 9.15 -14.93
CA ALA A 20 -4.30 9.05 -16.29
C ALA A 20 -2.76 9.18 -16.32
N ASP A 21 -2.19 9.96 -15.40
CA ASP A 21 -0.74 10.16 -15.25
C ASP A 21 -0.26 9.49 -13.96
N VAL A 22 -0.18 8.16 -13.98
CA VAL A 22 0.31 7.39 -12.84
C VAL A 22 1.83 7.29 -12.88
N ASP A 23 2.48 7.50 -11.73
CA ASP A 23 3.91 7.27 -11.58
C ASP A 23 4.28 5.80 -11.79
N GLN A 24 5.21 5.54 -12.70
CA GLN A 24 5.72 4.19 -13.01
C GLN A 24 6.30 3.48 -11.78
N GLN A 25 6.85 4.23 -10.83
CA GLN A 25 7.36 3.67 -9.57
C GLN A 25 6.23 3.09 -8.71
N LEU A 26 5.05 3.73 -8.69
CA LEU A 26 3.88 3.23 -7.96
C LEU A 26 3.31 1.96 -8.60
N ILE A 27 3.35 1.87 -9.93
CA ILE A 27 2.96 0.65 -10.67
C ILE A 27 3.88 -0.51 -10.30
N THR A 28 5.19 -0.27 -10.35
CA THR A 28 6.20 -1.28 -10.02
C THR A 28 6.05 -1.73 -8.57
N PHE A 29 5.90 -0.79 -7.65
CA PHE A 29 5.69 -1.06 -6.24
C PHE A 29 4.44 -1.91 -5.98
N ALA A 30 3.32 -1.59 -6.63
CA ALA A 30 2.08 -2.37 -6.51
C ALA A 30 2.28 -3.82 -7.00
N ALA A 31 2.99 -4.02 -8.11
CA ALA A 31 3.31 -5.34 -8.64
C ALA A 31 4.20 -6.15 -7.70
N ASP A 32 5.22 -5.52 -7.09
CA ASP A 32 6.11 -6.16 -6.12
C ASP A 32 5.36 -6.63 -4.87
N LEU A 33 4.42 -5.83 -4.37
CA LEU A 33 3.59 -6.21 -3.23
C LEU A 33 2.68 -7.40 -3.54
N ASP A 34 2.13 -7.48 -4.74
CA ASP A 34 1.32 -8.62 -5.17
C ASP A 34 2.18 -9.88 -5.39
N TRP A 35 3.39 -9.71 -5.93
CA TRP A 35 4.36 -10.80 -5.99
C TRP A 35 4.70 -11.34 -4.59
N LEU A 36 4.97 -10.47 -3.61
CA LEU A 36 5.24 -10.89 -2.23
C LEU A 36 4.08 -11.66 -1.60
N LYS A 37 2.83 -11.25 -1.83
CA LYS A 37 1.65 -12.01 -1.39
C LYS A 37 1.62 -13.42 -2.00
N SER A 38 1.96 -13.55 -3.28
CA SER A 38 2.05 -14.86 -3.94
C SER A 38 3.12 -15.78 -3.33
N GLN A 39 4.18 -15.20 -2.74
CA GLN A 39 5.23 -15.93 -2.03
C GLN A 39 4.85 -16.28 -0.58
N GLY A 40 3.61 -16.01 -0.16
CA GLY A 40 3.14 -16.29 1.20
C GLY A 40 3.56 -15.24 2.24
N VAL A 41 3.99 -14.05 1.81
CA VAL A 41 4.27 -12.92 2.70
C VAL A 41 2.96 -12.19 3.03
N THR A 42 2.74 -11.92 4.31
CA THR A 42 1.58 -11.12 4.72
C THR A 42 1.89 -9.63 4.50
N VAL A 43 1.25 -9.02 3.51
CA VAL A 43 1.40 -7.60 3.19
C VAL A 43 0.21 -6.81 3.72
N ARG A 44 0.48 -5.76 4.51
CA ARG A 44 -0.52 -4.83 5.05
C ARG A 44 -0.22 -3.41 4.56
N LEU A 45 -1.11 -2.85 3.75
CA LEU A 45 -1.07 -1.45 3.33
C LEU A 45 -1.94 -0.61 4.26
N ILE A 46 -1.37 0.49 4.77
CA ILE A 46 -2.04 1.46 5.61
C ILE A 46 -1.86 2.85 4.98
N GLN A 47 -2.97 3.49 4.67
CA GLN A 47 -3.00 4.87 4.17
C GLN A 47 -3.42 5.84 5.27
N HIS A 48 -3.05 7.11 5.14
CA HIS A 48 -3.16 8.12 6.19
C HIS A 48 -4.57 8.28 6.80
N GLU A 49 -5.65 8.07 6.05
CA GLU A 49 -7.02 8.09 6.62
C GLU A 49 -7.27 6.93 7.61
N LYS A 50 -6.57 5.82 7.44
CA LYS A 50 -6.63 4.64 8.32
C LYS A 50 -5.71 4.77 9.54
N LEU A 51 -4.67 5.60 9.48
CA LEU A 51 -3.83 5.93 10.64
C LEU A 51 -4.57 6.86 11.62
N LEU A 52 -5.44 7.74 11.10
CA LEU A 52 -6.25 8.63 11.92
C LEU A 52 -7.27 7.86 12.79
N LEU A 53 -7.80 6.74 12.28
CA LEU A 53 -8.70 5.85 13.03
C LEU A 53 -8.03 5.10 14.21
N LEU A 54 -6.69 5.00 14.23
CA LEU A 54 -5.93 4.39 15.34
C LEU A 54 -5.50 5.40 16.42
N ARG A 55 -5.80 6.70 16.25
CA ARG A 55 -5.50 7.76 17.24
C ARG A 55 -6.75 8.36 17.90
N VAL A 56 -7.94 7.79 17.69
CA VAL A 56 -9.21 8.23 18.31
C VAL A 56 -9.92 7.07 19.03
N THR A 57 -9.15 6.24 19.72
CA THR A 57 -9.65 5.35 20.80
C THR A 57 -8.71 5.43 21.98
#